data_AF-A0A0M8VJA8-F1
#
_entry.id   AF-A0A0M8VJA8-F1
#
_cell.length_a   1.000
_cell.length_b   1.000
_cell.length_c   1.000
_cell.angle_alpha   90.00
_cell.angle_beta   90.00
_cell.angle_gamma   90.00
#
_symmetry.space_group_name_H-M   'P 1'
#
loop_
_entity.id
_entity.type
_entity.pdbx_description
1 polymer ?
#
loop_
_entity_poly.entity_id
_entity_poly.type
_entity_poly.pdbx_seq_one_letter_code
_entity_poly.pdbx_strand_id
1 'polypeptide(L)'
;MSAEIEGVWDLTIVTPIGRVRPVIELRSEGGLLVGTAHGAGEDLPLKDIAVDGHRLSWKQSITRPMRLDLAFTVTVDGDTLTGVSKAGRLPASKVTGRRRCDDVTDVVEPTR
;
A
#
# COMPACT_ATOMS: atom_id res chain seq x y z
N MET A 1 14.05 -2.89 -10.91
CA MET A 1 13.96 -2.99 -9.44
C MET A 1 12.62 -2.51 -8.87
N SER A 2 11.78 -1.77 -9.61
CA SER A 2 10.37 -1.50 -9.23
C SER A 2 9.42 -2.67 -9.53
N ALA A 3 9.71 -3.46 -10.57
CA ALA A 3 8.86 -4.59 -11.00
C ALA A 3 8.58 -5.61 -9.88
N GLU A 4 9.50 -5.80 -8.93
CA GLU A 4 9.30 -6.69 -7.77
C GLU A 4 8.36 -6.10 -6.72
N ILE A 5 8.01 -4.82 -6.80
CA ILE A 5 7.17 -4.11 -5.83
C ILE A 5 5.78 -3.83 -6.42
N GLU A 6 5.68 -3.74 -7.75
CA GLU A 6 4.44 -3.50 -8.50
C GLU A 6 3.38 -4.59 -8.26
N GLY A 7 2.12 -4.18 -8.14
CA GLY A 7 0.99 -5.05 -7.90
C GLY A 7 0.01 -4.48 -6.89
N VAL A 8 -1.00 -5.29 -6.57
CA VAL A 8 -2.02 -4.94 -5.57
C VAL A 8 -1.67 -5.58 -4.24
N TRP A 9 -1.73 -4.82 -3.17
CA TRP A 9 -1.32 -5.21 -1.83
C TRP A 9 -2.45 -5.03 -0.82
N ASP A 10 -2.86 -6.11 -0.17
CA ASP A 10 -3.76 -6.05 0.97
C ASP A 10 -2.96 -5.76 2.23
N LEU A 11 -3.13 -4.56 2.80
CA LEU A 11 -2.45 -4.18 4.03
C LEU A 11 -3.32 -4.42 5.26
N THR A 12 -2.65 -4.54 6.40
CA THR A 12 -3.23 -4.47 7.74
C THR A 12 -2.36 -3.55 8.57
N ILE A 13 -2.98 -2.49 9.10
CA ILE A 13 -2.32 -1.51 9.95
C ILE A 13 -2.95 -1.59 11.34
N VAL A 14 -2.13 -1.82 12.36
CA VAL A 14 -2.55 -1.86 13.75
C VAL A 14 -2.31 -0.49 14.37
N THR A 15 -3.37 0.29 14.50
CA THR A 15 -3.34 1.64 15.10
C THR A 15 -3.85 1.59 16.54
N PRO A 16 -3.57 2.60 17.39
CA PRO A 16 -4.08 2.67 18.76
C PRO A 16 -5.61 2.65 18.86
N ILE A 17 -6.31 3.11 17.81
CA ILE A 17 -7.77 3.21 17.78
C ILE A 17 -8.45 2.03 17.08
N GLY A 18 -7.68 1.10 16.52
CA GLY A 18 -8.23 -0.05 15.80
C GLY A 18 -7.36 -0.55 14.65
N ARG A 19 -7.83 -1.60 13.98
CA ARG A 19 -7.19 -2.16 12.78
C ARG A 19 -7.84 -1.59 11.54
N VAL A 20 -7.03 -1.13 10.60
CA VAL A 20 -7.49 -0.70 9.27
C VAL A 20 -6.85 -1.57 8.19
N ARG A 21 -7.56 -1.78 7.08
CA ARG A 21 -7.15 -2.68 6.01
C ARG A 21 -7.25 -1.97 4.64
N PRO A 22 -6.33 -1.04 4.33
CA PRO A 22 -6.29 -0.43 3.02
C PRO A 22 -5.71 -1.40 1.99
N VAL A 23 -6.08 -1.19 0.73
CA VAL A 23 -5.47 -1.86 -0.43
C VAL A 23 -4.57 -0.85 -1.13
N ILE A 24 -3.35 -1.22 -1.48
CA ILE A 24 -2.44 -0.36 -2.26
C ILE A 24 -2.28 -0.96 -3.65
N GLU A 25 -2.45 -0.15 -4.68
CA GLU A 25 -2.04 -0.45 -6.05
C GLU A 25 -0.72 0.27 -6.33
N LEU A 26 0.30 -0.47 -6.77
CA LEU A 26 1.61 0.07 -7.19
C LEU A 26 1.86 -0.33 -8.64
N ARG A 27 2.23 0.63 -9.49
CA ARG A 27 2.50 0.39 -10.91
C ARG A 27 3.58 1.34 -11.45
N SER A 28 4.30 0.92 -12.49
CA SER A 28 5.21 1.80 -13.20
C SER A 28 4.49 2.63 -14.27
N GLU A 29 4.67 3.95 -14.24
CA GLU A 29 4.24 4.88 -15.28
C GLU A 29 5.44 5.69 -15.76
N GLY A 30 5.80 5.57 -17.05
CA GLY A 30 6.91 6.33 -17.63
C GLY A 30 8.27 6.08 -16.97
N GLY A 31 8.47 4.91 -16.34
CA GLY A 31 9.68 4.57 -15.59
C GLY A 31 9.70 5.04 -14.13
N LEU A 32 8.62 5.66 -13.64
CA LEU A 32 8.44 6.07 -12.25
C LEU A 32 7.41 5.17 -11.58
N LEU A 33 7.68 4.76 -10.33
CA LEU A 33 6.72 4.01 -9.53
C LEU A 33 5.66 4.99 -9.00
N VAL A 34 4.41 4.74 -9.37
CA VAL A 34 3.24 5.45 -8.85
C VAL A 34 2.38 4.49 -8.03
N GLY A 35 1.50 5.04 -7.19
CA GLY A 35 0.58 4.21 -6.44
C GLY A 35 -0.62 4.94 -5.89
N THR A 36 -1.65 4.16 -5.63
CA THR A 36 -2.92 4.61 -5.03
C THR A 36 -3.27 3.72 -3.86
N ALA A 37 -3.75 4.30 -2.78
CA ALA A 37 -4.34 3.58 -1.67
C ALA A 37 -5.85 3.69 -1.72
N HIS A 38 -6.52 2.56 -1.60
CA HIS A 38 -7.96 2.44 -1.51
C HIS A 38 -8.31 2.10 -0.06
N GLY A 39 -9.09 2.95 0.61
CA GLY A 39 -9.50 2.69 1.98
C GLY A 39 -10.38 3.78 2.59
N ALA A 40 -11.21 3.39 3.55
CA ALA A 40 -12.10 4.32 4.27
C ALA A 40 -13.03 5.18 3.37
N GLY A 41 -13.36 4.68 2.17
CA GLY A 41 -14.25 5.36 1.22
C GLY A 41 -13.58 6.43 0.36
N GLU A 42 -12.24 6.53 0.38
CA GLU A 42 -11.49 7.42 -0.50
C GLU A 42 -10.28 6.72 -1.13
N ASP A 43 -9.90 7.24 -2.29
CA ASP A 43 -8.67 6.85 -2.99
C ASP A 43 -7.65 7.97 -2.81
N LEU A 44 -6.51 7.62 -2.23
CA LEU A 44 -5.44 8.57 -1.91
C LEU A 44 -4.17 8.22 -2.69
N PRO A 45 -3.62 9.15 -3.49
CA PRO A 45 -2.35 8.91 -4.16
C PRO A 45 -1.23 8.77 -3.12
N LEU A 46 -0.31 7.86 -3.38
CA LEU A 46 0.94 7.74 -2.64
C LEU A 46 1.89 8.83 -3.13
N LYS A 47 2.41 9.62 -2.19
CA LYS A 47 3.36 10.70 -2.44
C LYS A 47 4.76 10.28 -2.01
N ASP A 48 5.77 10.92 -2.58
CA ASP A 48 7.18 10.71 -2.22
C ASP A 48 7.57 9.22 -2.19
N ILE A 49 7.12 8.45 -3.19
CA ILE A 49 7.44 7.02 -3.29
C ILE A 49 8.95 6.90 -3.53
N ALA A 50 9.63 6.15 -2.68
CA ALA A 50 11.03 5.84 -2.81
C ALA A 50 11.28 4.34 -2.56
N VAL A 51 12.16 3.77 -3.39
CA VAL A 51 12.57 2.37 -3.33
C VAL A 51 14.09 2.32 -3.14
N ASP A 52 14.53 1.64 -2.09
CA ASP A 52 15.94 1.41 -1.76
C ASP A 52 16.15 -0.08 -1.47
N GLY A 53 16.59 -0.84 -2.48
CA GLY A 53 16.61 -2.29 -2.45
C GLY A 53 15.21 -2.86 -2.17
N HIS A 54 15.07 -3.55 -1.03
CA HIS A 54 13.80 -4.12 -0.57
C HIS A 54 12.96 -3.14 0.28
N ARG A 55 13.46 -1.94 0.55
CA ARG A 55 12.74 -0.94 1.35
C ARG A 55 11.88 -0.07 0.45
N LEU A 56 10.60 0.00 0.76
CA LEU A 56 9.63 0.90 0.15
C LEU A 56 9.19 1.95 1.19
N SER A 57 9.16 3.21 0.80
CA SER A 57 8.60 4.29 1.61
C SER A 57 7.72 5.20 0.79
N TRP A 58 6.67 5.73 1.42
CA TRP A 58 5.77 6.70 0.81
C TRP A 58 5.07 7.54 1.89
N LYS A 59 4.36 8.58 1.46
CA LYS A 59 3.52 9.42 2.30
C LYS A 59 2.09 9.47 1.78
N GLN A 60 1.14 9.72 2.69
CA GLN A 60 -0.26 9.96 2.37
C GLN A 60 -0.80 11.10 3.22
N SER A 61 -1.65 11.93 2.63
CA SER A 61 -2.33 13.01 3.36
C SER A 61 -3.81 12.70 3.42
N ILE A 62 -4.28 12.24 4.58
CA ILE A 62 -5.71 12.10 4.85
C ILE A 62 -6.25 13.49 5.16
N THR A 63 -7.41 13.84 4.58
CA THR A 63 -7.99 15.18 4.76
C THR A 63 -9.28 15.21 5.57
N ARG A 64 -9.93 14.05 5.77
CA ARG A 64 -11.17 13.93 6.54
C ARG A 64 -11.20 12.64 7.38
N PRO A 65 -11.85 12.64 8.55
CA PRO A 65 -12.47 13.79 9.23
C PRO A 65 -11.44 14.74 9.89
N MET A 66 -10.18 14.30 10.04
CA MET A 66 -9.06 15.13 10.50
C MET A 66 -7.92 15.08 9.49
N ARG A 67 -7.22 16.20 9.30
CA ARG A 67 -6.03 16.25 8.45
C ARG A 67 -4.87 15.52 9.14
N LEU A 68 -4.31 14.54 8.46
CA LEU A 68 -3.20 13.75 8.98
C LEU A 68 -2.23 13.38 7.85
N ASP A 69 -0.96 13.68 8.05
CA ASP A 69 0.11 13.19 7.19
C ASP A 69 0.68 11.90 7.77
N LEU A 70 0.59 10.85 6.97
CA LEU A 70 1.09 9.53 7.26
C LEU A 70 2.38 9.29 6.48
N ALA A 71 3.41 8.80 7.17
CA ALA A 71 4.65 8.34 6.55
C ALA A 71 4.77 6.83 6.76
N PHE A 72 5.02 6.10 5.68
CA PHE A 72 5.15 4.66 5.67
C PHE A 72 6.58 4.26 5.33
N THR A 73 7.08 3.24 6.02
CA THR A 73 8.36 2.61 5.68
C THR A 73 8.21 1.12 5.91
N VAL A 74 8.38 0.36 4.85
CA VAL A 74 8.14 -1.07 4.82
C VAL A 74 9.26 -1.78 4.06
N THR A 75 9.43 -3.06 4.35
CA THR A 75 10.30 -3.96 3.62
C THR A 75 9.42 -4.95 2.87
N VAL A 76 9.69 -5.09 1.59
CA VAL A 76 9.06 -6.04 0.67
C VAL A 76 9.96 -7.27 0.57
N ASP A 77 9.40 -8.43 0.86
CA ASP A 77 10.06 -9.73 0.72
C ASP A 77 9.11 -10.67 -0.03
N GLY A 78 9.37 -10.84 -1.33
CA GLY A 78 8.50 -11.54 -2.27
C GLY A 78 7.08 -10.95 -2.28
N ASP A 79 6.12 -11.74 -1.79
CA ASP A 79 4.69 -11.36 -1.71
C ASP A 79 4.27 -10.91 -0.31
N THR A 80 5.25 -10.60 0.54
CA THR A 80 5.01 -10.10 1.89
C THR A 80 5.58 -8.71 2.07
N LEU A 81 4.88 -7.92 2.87
CA LEU A 81 5.28 -6.56 3.20
C LEU A 81 5.19 -6.39 4.71
N THR A 82 6.24 -5.87 5.34
CA THR A 82 6.25 -5.62 6.78
C THR A 82 6.91 -4.28 7.10
N GLY A 83 6.42 -3.57 8.10
CA GLY A 83 7.02 -2.29 8.48
C GLY A 83 6.15 -1.49 9.42
N VAL A 84 6.23 -0.18 9.28
CA VAL A 84 5.55 0.77 10.16
C VAL A 84 4.97 1.96 9.41
N SER A 85 3.93 2.55 9.99
CA SER A 85 3.41 3.86 9.63
C SER A 85 3.52 4.81 10.81
N LYS A 86 3.77 6.09 10.53
CA LYS A 86 3.87 7.16 11.52
C LYS A 86 2.91 8.28 11.16
N ALA A 87 2.29 8.85 12.19
CA ALA A 87 1.29 9.90 12.07
C ALA A 87 1.71 11.07 12.99
N GLY A 88 2.48 12.02 12.46
CA GLY A 88 3.04 13.13 13.25
C GLY A 88 3.78 12.65 14.50
N ARG A 89 3.30 13.05 15.69
CA ARG A 89 3.89 12.72 17.00
C ARG A 89 3.35 11.43 17.63
N LEU A 90 2.45 10.72 16.95
CA LEU A 90 1.89 9.48 17.47
C LEU A 90 2.90 8.32 17.41
N PRO A 91 2.78 7.32 18.29
CA PRO A 91 3.56 6.09 18.19
C PRO A 91 3.40 5.44 16.81
N ALA A 92 4.47 4.79 16.36
CA ALA A 92 4.45 4.06 15.11
C ALA A 92 3.43 2.90 15.17
N SER A 93 2.63 2.77 14.11
CA SER A 93 1.68 1.67 13.94
C SER A 93 2.32 0.57 13.11
N LYS A 94 2.12 -0.69 13.49
CA LYS A 94 2.65 -1.83 12.73
C LYS A 94 1.88 -1.98 11.43
N VAL A 95 2.60 -2.17 10.33
CA VAL A 95 2.06 -2.45 9.00
C VAL A 95 2.50 -3.84 8.57
N THR A 96 1.55 -4.63 8.08
CA THR A 96 1.81 -5.90 7.39
C THR A 96 1.00 -5.93 6.11
N GLY A 97 1.46 -6.65 5.11
CA GLY A 97 0.74 -6.78 3.84
C GLY A 97 1.05 -8.07 3.12
N ARG A 98 0.15 -8.43 2.20
CA ARG A 98 0.30 -9.53 1.25
C ARG A 98 0.02 -9.01 -0.15
N ARG A 99 0.84 -9.40 -1.12
CA ARG A 99 0.52 -9.16 -2.52
C ARG A 99 -0.66 -10.04 -2.89
N ARG A 100 -1.63 -9.49 -3.61
CA ARG A 100 -2.62 -10.29 -4.31
C ARG A 100 -1.89 -11.05 -5.41
N CYS A 101 -1.76 -12.34 -5.21
CA CYS A 101 -1.68 -13.26 -6.32
C CYS A 101 -3.02 -13.13 -7.05
N ASP A 102 -3.04 -12.51 -8.21
CA ASP A 102 -4.15 -12.72 -9.13
C ASP A 102 -4.09 -14.20 -9.54
N ASP A 103 -4.75 -15.06 -8.76
CA ASP A 103 -5.23 -16.31 -9.33
C ASP A 103 -6.26 -15.87 -10.37
N VAL A 104 -5.84 -15.90 -11.63
CA VAL A 104 -6.76 -15.75 -12.75
C VAL A 104 -7.75 -16.89 -12.61
N THR A 105 -8.86 -16.67 -11.90
CA THR A 105 -10.10 -17.36 -12.23
C THR A 105 -10.56 -16.79 -13.56
N ASP A 106 -9.92 -17.30 -14.60
CA ASP A 106 -10.55 -17.63 -15.86
C ASP A 106 -11.85 -18.37 -15.51
N VAL A 107 -12.94 -17.61 -15.38
CA VAL A 107 -14.26 -18.19 -15.65
C VAL A 107 -14.40 -18.17 -17.16
N VAL A 108 -13.74 -19.15 -17.80
CA VAL A 108 -14.09 -19.59 -19.15
C VAL A 108 -15.49 -20.21 -19.04
N GLU A 109 -16.45 -19.78 -19.86
CA GLU A 109 -16.91 -20.62 -20.97
C GLU A 109 -18.09 -20.04 -21.78
N PRO A 110 -18.23 -20.50 -23.04
CA PRO A 110 -18.90 -19.84 -24.15
C PRO A 110 -20.35 -20.32 -24.32
N THR A 111 -21.15 -19.55 -25.07
CA THR A 111 -22.41 -19.93 -25.78
C THR A 111 -23.00 -18.62 -26.32
N ARG A 112 -23.23 -18.37 -27.62
CA ARG A 112 -23.66 -19.24 -28.73
C ARG A 112 -23.30 -18.58 -30.07
#